data_AF-A0A2U1F7S3-F1
#
_entry.id   AF-A0A2U1F7S3-F1
#
_cell.length_a   1.000
_cell.length_b   1.000
_cell.length_c   1.000
_cell.angle_alpha   90.00
_cell.angle_beta   90.00
_cell.angle_gamma   90.00
#
_symmetry.space_group_name_H-M   'P 1'
#
loop_
_entity.id
_entity.type
_entity.pdbx_description
1 polymer ?
#
loop_
_entity_poly.entity_id
_entity_poly.type
_entity_poly.pdbx_seq_one_letter_code
_entity_poly.pdbx_strand_id
1 'polypeptide(L)'
;MNPSTPGTDAGAARENWRAWAACRGEDPELFFPLASLGPAYQAQVMAAKAVCRRCPVRSSCLAEALRRMPYGIAGGLTEQERRHLRPATGLGAPRWRALLEAGRPHPEVARLFGVSVRTVERWASRLRRDQQTGAEGGAR
;
A
#
# COMPACT_ATOMS: atom_id res chain seq x y z
N MET A 1 -34.28 36.59 19.72
CA MET A 1 -33.28 36.10 20.69
C MET A 1 -32.92 34.68 20.27
N ASN A 2 -31.71 34.47 19.78
CA ASN A 2 -31.23 33.19 19.28
C ASN A 2 -29.77 33.06 19.71
N PRO A 3 -29.34 32.01 20.44
CA PRO A 3 -27.93 31.78 20.67
C PRO A 3 -27.40 30.62 19.82
N SER A 4 -26.48 31.00 18.93
CA SER A 4 -25.18 30.37 18.72
C SER A 4 -25.12 28.95 18.15
N THR A 5 -24.88 28.90 16.84
CA THR A 5 -24.13 27.85 16.16
C THR A 5 -22.75 27.62 16.79
N PRO A 6 -22.32 26.37 17.05
CA PRO A 6 -20.91 26.01 16.95
C PRO A 6 -20.61 25.78 15.46
N GLY A 7 -19.65 26.45 14.84
CA GLY A 7 -18.24 26.35 15.19
C GLY A 7 -17.59 25.40 14.19
N THR A 8 -16.94 25.96 13.19
CA THR A 8 -16.21 25.25 12.12
C THR A 8 -15.06 24.41 12.67
N ASP A 9 -15.23 23.09 12.73
CA ASP A 9 -14.20 22.11 13.11
C ASP A 9 -13.43 21.55 11.91
N ALA A 10 -13.03 22.41 10.96
CA ALA A 10 -12.25 21.99 9.80
C ALA A 10 -10.83 21.45 10.14
N GLY A 11 -10.47 21.38 11.43
CA GLY A 11 -9.21 20.81 11.94
C GLY A 11 -9.33 19.55 12.81
N ALA A 12 -10.52 19.21 13.34
CA ALA A 12 -10.72 18.04 14.22
C ALA A 12 -11.17 16.78 13.44
N ALA A 13 -11.62 16.95 12.19
CA ALA A 13 -12.26 15.93 11.37
C ALA A 13 -11.31 15.13 10.45
N ARG A 14 -10.05 14.91 10.84
CA ARG A 14 -9.41 13.62 10.50
C ARG A 14 -9.93 12.60 11.51
N GLU A 15 -11.22 12.32 11.41
CA GLU A 15 -11.99 11.43 12.27
C GLU A 15 -11.12 10.28 12.75
N ASN A 16 -11.01 10.14 14.07
CA ASN A 16 -10.39 8.99 14.70
C ASN A 16 -11.26 7.74 14.45
N TRP A 17 -11.35 7.31 13.20
CA TRP A 17 -12.14 6.17 12.74
C TRP A 17 -11.75 4.91 13.52
N ARG A 18 -10.52 4.83 14.03
CA ARG A 18 -10.07 3.75 14.90
C ARG A 18 -10.92 3.62 16.16
N ALA A 19 -11.50 4.70 16.68
CA ALA A 19 -12.42 4.65 17.84
C ALA A 19 -13.67 3.79 17.57
N TRP A 20 -14.11 3.72 16.32
CA TRP A 20 -15.29 2.97 15.89
C TRP A 20 -14.96 1.58 15.33
N ALA A 21 -13.71 1.12 15.47
CA ALA A 21 -13.29 -0.17 14.94
C ALA A 21 -13.83 -1.32 15.80
N ALA A 22 -14.59 -2.22 15.17
CA ALA A 22 -15.18 -3.39 15.84
C ALA A 22 -14.13 -4.34 16.45
N CYS A 23 -12.91 -4.36 15.92
CA CYS A 23 -11.82 -5.20 16.44
C CYS A 23 -11.27 -4.74 17.81
N ARG A 24 -11.65 -3.56 18.32
CA ARG A 24 -11.17 -3.07 19.62
C ARG A 24 -11.60 -3.93 20.80
N GLY A 25 -12.73 -4.63 20.69
CA GLY A 25 -13.25 -5.51 21.73
C GLY A 25 -12.83 -6.98 21.56
N GLU A 26 -11.97 -7.27 20.60
CA GLU A 26 -11.53 -8.62 20.26
C GLU A 26 -10.06 -8.83 20.68
N ASP A 27 -9.64 -10.09 20.75
CA ASP A 27 -8.23 -10.42 20.98
C ASP A 27 -7.34 -9.91 19.83
N PRO A 28 -6.30 -9.09 20.10
CA PRO A 28 -5.35 -8.64 19.09
C PRO A 28 -4.70 -9.79 18.30
N GLU A 29 -4.39 -10.92 18.95
CA GLU A 29 -3.72 -12.07 18.32
C GLU A 29 -4.55 -12.67 17.20
N LEU A 30 -5.88 -12.51 17.24
CA LEU A 30 -6.78 -12.94 16.16
C LEU A 30 -6.40 -12.31 14.80
N PHE A 31 -5.89 -11.07 14.81
CA PHE A 31 -5.55 -10.33 13.59
C PHE A 31 -4.11 -10.53 13.13
N PHE A 32 -3.28 -11.24 13.90
CA PHE A 32 -1.88 -11.53 13.59
C PHE A 32 -1.63 -13.04 13.61
N PRO A 33 -2.01 -13.78 12.55
CA PRO A 33 -1.77 -15.21 12.50
C PRO A 33 -0.29 -15.56 12.62
N LEU A 34 0.03 -16.49 13.54
CA LEU A 34 1.40 -16.99 13.76
C LEU A 34 1.81 -17.99 12.67
N ALA A 35 0.86 -18.80 12.21
CA ALA A 35 1.04 -19.70 11.09
C ALA A 35 0.80 -18.96 9.77
N SER A 36 1.55 -19.31 8.72
CA SER A 36 1.38 -18.73 7.39
C SER A 36 0.44 -19.55 6.48
N LEU A 37 0.20 -20.82 6.82
CA LEU A 37 -0.52 -21.79 5.98
C LEU A 37 -1.22 -22.85 6.85
N GLY A 38 -2.08 -23.63 6.22
CA GLY A 38 -2.77 -24.77 6.84
C GLY A 38 -4.11 -24.43 7.50
N PRO A 39 -4.79 -25.43 8.08
CA PRO A 39 -6.15 -25.27 8.61
C PRO A 39 -6.26 -24.26 9.76
N ALA A 40 -5.26 -24.22 10.65
CA ALA A 40 -5.23 -23.27 11.77
C ALA A 40 -5.15 -21.81 11.28
N TYR A 41 -4.29 -21.54 10.30
CA TYR A 41 -4.20 -20.24 9.63
C TYR A 41 -5.54 -19.86 8.98
N GLN A 42 -6.15 -20.78 8.23
CA GLN A 42 -7.43 -20.53 7.56
C GLN A 42 -8.54 -20.22 8.56
N ALA A 43 -8.65 -20.97 9.65
CA ALA A 43 -9.64 -20.74 10.70
C ALA A 43 -9.48 -19.35 11.34
N GLN A 44 -8.25 -18.98 11.70
CA GLN A 44 -7.95 -17.67 12.29
C GLN A 44 -8.24 -16.53 11.31
N VAL A 45 -7.83 -16.67 10.04
CA VAL A 45 -8.13 -15.69 8.97
C VAL A 45 -9.63 -15.52 8.78
N MET A 46 -10.39 -16.62 8.77
CA MET A 46 -11.85 -16.58 8.61
C MET A 46 -12.53 -15.87 9.78
N ALA A 47 -12.09 -16.13 11.01
CA ALA A 47 -12.59 -15.48 12.21
C ALA A 47 -12.27 -13.97 12.22
N ALA A 48 -11.03 -13.57 11.93
CA ALA A 48 -10.66 -12.16 11.82
C ALA A 48 -11.43 -11.44 10.70
N LYS A 49 -11.62 -12.08 9.55
CA LYS A 49 -12.43 -11.54 8.44
C LYS A 49 -13.90 -11.40 8.85
N ALA A 50 -14.44 -12.28 9.69
CA ALA A 50 -15.80 -12.15 10.21
C ALA A 50 -15.98 -10.87 11.03
N VAL A 51 -15.01 -10.52 11.88
CA VAL A 51 -15.00 -9.24 12.60
C VAL A 51 -14.94 -8.08 11.62
N CYS A 52 -14.07 -8.15 10.61
CA CYS A 52 -13.93 -7.09 9.62
C CYS A 52 -15.22 -6.85 8.82
N ARG A 53 -16.01 -7.88 8.51
CA ARG A 53 -17.26 -7.77 7.74
C ARG A 53 -18.32 -6.91 8.41
N ARG A 54 -18.37 -6.90 9.75
CA ARG A 54 -19.30 -6.09 10.55
C ARG A 54 -18.71 -4.75 11.01
N CYS A 55 -17.48 -4.42 10.61
CA CYS A 55 -16.79 -3.21 11.07
C CYS A 55 -17.21 -1.98 10.24
N PRO A 56 -17.75 -0.91 10.86
CA PRO A 56 -18.26 0.27 10.13
C PRO A 56 -17.14 1.08 9.45
N VAL A 57 -15.91 0.95 9.95
CA VAL A 57 -14.73 1.70 9.46
C VAL A 57 -13.81 0.86 8.58
N ARG A 58 -14.31 -0.24 8.02
CA ARG A 58 -13.53 -1.17 7.19
C ARG A 58 -12.81 -0.48 6.03
N SER A 59 -13.47 0.45 5.35
CA SER A 59 -12.90 1.20 4.21
C SER A 59 -11.75 2.10 4.65
N SER A 60 -11.94 2.88 5.72
CA SER A 60 -10.89 3.75 6.29
C SER A 60 -9.70 2.94 6.81
N CYS A 61 -9.98 1.79 7.44
CA CYS A 61 -8.98 0.83 7.88
C CYS A 61 -8.14 0.30 6.72
N LEU A 62 -8.79 -0.14 5.62
CA LEU A 62 -8.09 -0.64 4.45
C LEU A 62 -7.21 0.45 3.80
N ALA A 63 -7.73 1.67 3.66
CA ALA A 63 -7.00 2.80 3.07
C ALA A 63 -5.73 3.14 3.86
N GLU A 64 -5.77 3.06 5.19
CA GLU A 64 -4.57 3.19 6.03
C GLU A 64 -3.65 1.97 5.91
N ALA A 65 -4.22 0.76 5.87
CA ALA A 65 -3.46 -0.49 5.78
C ALA A 65 -2.59 -0.59 4.53
N LEU A 66 -3.14 -0.17 3.39
CA LEU A 66 -2.42 -0.16 2.12
C LEU A 66 -1.22 0.79 2.14
N ARG A 67 -1.30 1.89 2.92
CA ARG A 67 -0.23 2.89 3.03
C ARG A 67 0.83 2.53 4.06
N ARG A 68 0.45 1.96 5.21
CA ARG A 68 1.33 1.92 6.40
C ARG A 68 1.39 0.58 7.15
N MET A 69 0.49 -0.37 6.92
CA MET A 69 0.45 -1.60 7.73
C MET A 69 0.99 -2.82 6.98
N PRO A 70 2.27 -3.20 7.21
CA PRO A 70 2.91 -4.30 6.49
C PRO A 70 2.32 -5.66 6.84
N TYR A 71 1.98 -5.92 8.10
CA TYR A 71 1.59 -7.25 8.59
C TYR A 71 0.13 -7.33 9.05
N GLY A 72 -0.33 -8.54 9.37
CA GLY A 72 -1.63 -8.81 9.96
C GLY A 72 -2.82 -8.62 9.00
N ILE A 73 -4.01 -8.87 9.52
CA ILE A 73 -5.30 -8.76 8.82
C ILE A 73 -5.88 -7.38 9.07
N ALA A 74 -6.20 -6.65 8.00
CA ALA A 74 -6.71 -5.29 8.08
C ALA A 74 -7.70 -5.00 6.96
N GLY A 75 -8.78 -4.28 7.27
CA GLY A 75 -9.80 -3.94 6.27
C GLY A 75 -10.50 -5.15 5.65
N GLY A 76 -10.44 -6.32 6.31
CA GLY A 76 -10.94 -7.59 5.81
C GLY A 76 -10.00 -8.32 4.84
N LEU A 77 -8.73 -7.89 4.73
CA LEU A 77 -7.74 -8.51 3.86
C LEU A 77 -6.50 -8.94 4.64
N THR A 78 -5.92 -10.08 4.26
CA THR A 78 -4.60 -10.53 4.73
C THR A 78 -3.49 -9.65 4.17
N GLU A 79 -2.28 -9.76 4.74
CA GLU A 79 -1.10 -9.11 4.16
C GLU A 79 -0.93 -9.45 2.67
N GLN A 80 -1.00 -10.74 2.33
CA GLN A 80 -0.80 -11.22 0.97
C GLN A 80 -1.86 -10.65 0.02
N GLU A 81 -3.11 -10.59 0.44
CA GLU A 81 -4.18 -9.96 -0.35
C GLU A 81 -3.92 -8.46 -0.55
N ARG A 82 -3.48 -7.75 0.49
CA ARG A 82 -3.11 -6.32 0.38
C ARG A 82 -1.91 -6.10 -0.53
N ARG A 83 -0.98 -7.04 -0.63
CA ARG A 83 0.19 -6.94 -1.52
C ARG A 83 -0.20 -6.78 -2.99
N HIS A 84 -1.27 -7.44 -3.43
CA HIS A 84 -1.79 -7.33 -4.79
C HIS A 84 -2.51 -6.00 -5.06
N LEU A 85 -3.01 -5.34 -4.00
CA LEU A 85 -3.68 -4.04 -4.09
C LEU A 85 -2.75 -2.85 -3.92
N ARG A 86 -1.54 -3.07 -3.39
CA ARG A 86 -0.53 -2.02 -3.35
C ARG A 86 -0.11 -1.71 -4.78
N PRO A 87 0.06 -0.42 -5.13
CA PRO A 87 0.64 -0.05 -6.41
C PRO A 87 1.90 -0.88 -6.63
N ALA A 88 1.97 -1.60 -7.76
CA ALA A 88 3.08 -2.48 -8.05
C ALA A 88 4.39 -1.68 -8.01
N THR A 89 5.14 -1.80 -6.92
CA THR A 89 6.52 -1.32 -6.83
C THR A 89 7.50 -2.29 -7.50
N GLY A 90 7.00 -3.34 -8.15
CA GLY A 90 7.80 -4.25 -8.98
C GLY A 90 7.13 -5.60 -9.11
N LEU A 91 6.65 -5.91 -10.32
CA LEU A 91 6.57 -7.22 -10.97
C LEU A 91 6.19 -6.89 -12.42
N GLY A 92 7.17 -7.04 -13.32
CA GLY A 92 7.22 -6.39 -14.64
C GLY A 92 8.26 -5.28 -14.65
N ALA A 93 9.06 -5.19 -15.72
CA ALA A 93 9.91 -4.02 -15.93
C ALA A 93 9.00 -2.79 -15.75
N PRO A 94 9.28 -1.94 -14.76
CA PRO A 94 8.35 -0.87 -14.44
C PRO A 94 8.15 -0.05 -15.70
N ARG A 95 6.91 0.36 -16.01
CA ARG A 95 6.58 1.03 -17.27
C ARG A 95 7.52 2.22 -17.58
N TRP A 96 8.16 2.83 -16.56
CA TRP A 96 9.18 3.86 -16.76
C TRP A 96 10.43 3.35 -17.52
N ARG A 97 10.85 2.09 -17.34
CA ARG A 97 12.03 1.50 -17.98
C ARG A 97 11.84 1.46 -19.50
N ALA A 98 10.72 0.91 -19.97
CA ALA A 98 10.40 0.86 -21.39
C ALA A 98 10.28 2.27 -22.01
N LEU A 99 9.74 3.24 -21.25
CA LEU A 99 9.67 4.64 -21.71
C LEU A 99 11.05 5.27 -21.85
N LEU A 100 11.97 5.03 -20.90
CA LEU A 100 13.34 5.52 -20.99
C LEU A 100 14.14 4.84 -22.12
N GLU A 101 13.98 3.53 -22.30
CA GLU A 101 14.58 2.78 -23.40
C GLU A 101 14.07 3.27 -24.77
N ALA A 102 12.80 3.68 -24.85
CA ALA A 102 12.21 4.32 -26.04
C ALA A 102 12.60 5.81 -26.21
N GLY A 103 13.51 6.34 -25.41
CA GLY A 103 14.01 7.72 -25.53
C GLY A 103 13.07 8.80 -25.02
N ARG A 104 12.08 8.46 -24.17
CA ARG A 104 11.14 9.46 -23.66
C ARG A 104 11.86 10.45 -22.72
N PRO A 105 11.57 11.76 -22.84
CA PRO A 105 12.25 12.78 -22.04
C PRO A 105 11.91 12.64 -20.55
N HIS A 106 12.92 12.85 -19.69
CA HIS A 106 12.75 12.68 -18.24
C HIS A 106 11.60 13.49 -17.62
N PRO A 107 11.35 14.77 -18.01
CA PRO A 107 10.21 15.53 -17.49
C PRO A 107 8.85 14.90 -17.79
N GLU A 108 8.73 14.24 -18.94
CA GLU A 108 7.49 13.59 -19.33
C GLU A 108 7.26 12.30 -18.53
N VAL A 109 8.31 11.50 -18.36
CA VAL A 109 8.26 10.31 -17.49
C VAL A 109 7.97 10.74 -16.05
N ALA A 110 8.57 11.82 -15.55
CA ALA A 110 8.31 12.34 -14.21
C ALA A 110 6.82 12.65 -13.99
N ARG A 111 6.18 13.32 -14.97
CA ARG A 111 4.74 13.62 -14.94
C ARG A 111 3.87 12.36 -14.96
N LEU A 112 4.20 11.38 -15.80
CA LEU A 112 3.43 10.13 -15.91
C LEU A 112 3.42 9.31 -14.62
N PHE A 113 4.49 9.40 -13.82
CA PHE A 113 4.63 8.63 -12.58
C PHE A 113 4.41 9.47 -11.31
N GLY A 114 4.14 10.77 -11.43
CA GLY A 114 3.97 11.65 -10.28
C GLY A 114 5.23 11.78 -9.41
N VAL A 115 6.42 11.75 -10.03
CA VAL A 115 7.72 11.85 -9.34
C VAL A 115 8.52 13.06 -9.84
N SER A 116 9.60 13.42 -9.14
CA SER A 116 10.52 14.48 -9.59
C SER A 116 11.42 14.03 -10.74
N VAL A 117 11.87 14.98 -11.58
CA VAL A 117 12.85 14.71 -12.66
C VAL A 117 14.13 14.05 -12.12
N ARG A 118 14.63 14.50 -10.97
CA ARG A 118 15.77 13.88 -10.25
C ARG A 118 15.56 12.41 -9.91
N THR A 119 14.32 11.99 -9.67
CA THR A 119 14.01 10.58 -9.40
C THR A 119 14.12 9.76 -10.68
N VAL A 120 13.65 10.31 -11.80
CA VAL A 120 13.79 9.69 -13.13
C VAL A 120 15.26 9.62 -13.57
N GLU A 121 16.07 10.65 -13.31
CA GLU A 121 17.52 10.64 -13.59
C GLU A 121 18.26 9.53 -12.84
N ARG A 122 17.87 9.28 -11.58
CA ARG A 122 18.39 8.15 -10.78
C ARG A 122 17.99 6.80 -11.37
N TRP A 123 16.77 6.67 -11.88
CA TRP A 123 16.32 5.48 -12.60
C TRP A 123 17.13 5.25 -13.89
N ALA A 124 17.33 6.29 -14.69
CA ALA A 124 18.14 6.25 -15.91
C ALA A 124 19.59 5.85 -15.62
N SER A 125 20.17 6.37 -14.53
CA SER A 125 21.53 6.03 -14.10
C SER A 125 21.67 4.57 -13.68
N ARG A 126 20.64 4.00 -13.05
CA ARG A 126 20.60 2.57 -12.72
C ARG A 126 20.51 1.72 -13.99
N LEU A 127 19.59 2.07 -14.89
CA LEU A 127 19.40 1.37 -16.17
C LEU A 127 20.70 1.32 -17.01
N ARG A 128 21.44 2.44 -17.10
CA ARG A 128 22.74 2.47 -17.80
C ARG A 128 23.77 1.53 -17.18
N ARG A 129 23.83 1.45 -15.84
CA ARG A 129 24.74 0.51 -15.15
C ARG A 129 24.37 -0.94 -15.46
N ASP A 130 23.08 -1.28 -15.40
CA ASP A 130 22.61 -2.64 -15.68
C ASP A 130 22.97 -3.06 -17.13
N GLN A 131 22.86 -2.14 -18.11
CA GLN A 131 23.25 -2.37 -19.50
C GLN A 131 24.76 -2.56 -19.67
N GLN A 132 25.59 -1.76 -18.98
CA GLN A 132 27.04 -1.89 -19.00
C GLN A 132 27.50 -3.25 -18.44
N THR A 133 26.90 -3.70 -17.32
CA THR A 133 27.20 -5.02 -16.74
C THR A 133 26.79 -6.19 -17.63
N GLY A 134 25.71 -6.05 -18.40
CA GLY A 134 25.28 -7.06 -19.36
C GLY A 134 26.20 -7.15 -20.58
N ALA A 135 26.75 -6.03 -21.02
CA ALA A 135 27.71 -5.99 -22.13
C ALA A 135 29.07 -6.64 -21.77
N GLU A 136 29.51 -6.48 -20.53
CA GLU A 136 30.80 -7.03 -20.04
C GLU A 136 30.72 -8.54 -19.72
N GLY A 137 29.53 -9.07 -19.38
CA GLY A 137 29.32 -10.48 -19.08
C GLY A 137 29.17 -11.41 -20.30
N GLY A 138 29.01 -10.87 -21.52
CA GLY A 138 28.81 -11.63 -22.76
C GLY A 138 30.06 -11.94 -23.58
N ALA A 139 31.24 -11.56 -23.08
CA ALA A 139 32.53 -11.71 -23.79
C ALA A 139 33.36 -12.93 -23.32
N ARG A 140 32.71 -14.06 -23.00
CA ARG A 140 33.40 -15.32 -22.64
C ARG A 140 32.88 -16.49 -23.45
#